data_AF-A0A2G9LSJ8-F1
#
_entry.id   AF-A0A2G9LSJ8-F1
#
_cell.length_a   1.000
_cell.length_b   1.000
_cell.length_c   1.000
_cell.angle_alpha   90.00
_cell.angle_beta   90.00
_cell.angle_gamma   90.00
#
_symmetry.space_group_name_H-M   'P 1'
#
loop_
_entity.id
_entity.type
_entity.pdbx_description
1 polymer ?
#
loop_
_entity_poly.entity_id
_entity_poly.type
_entity_poly.pdbx_seq_one_letter_code
_entity_poly.pdbx_strand_id
1 'polypeptide(L)'
;MPANPQLIGYMRQMESKGYPDPQIRNILLQQGWDAISVDDSLSALKGEVQAVQPQIAKKKLCKEALVGFIMVLLFFLPIVPLIGWIMCLHSIFKIKNDPALSGMGFAIAGVVFGVLGLLLVLLLYSVILGVITAFLQANNVPVDTLFNAIL
;
A
#
# COMPACT_ATOMS: atom_id res chain seq x y z
N MET A 1 2.75 -19.86 -16.82
CA MET A 1 3.19 -18.43 -16.75
C MET A 1 2.26 -17.64 -17.69
N PRO A 2 2.16 -16.30 -17.70
CA PRO A 2 1.38 -15.66 -18.76
C PRO A 2 2.02 -15.95 -20.13
N ALA A 3 1.20 -16.25 -21.15
CA ALA A 3 1.67 -16.54 -22.49
C ALA A 3 2.50 -15.36 -23.04
N ASN A 4 3.64 -15.65 -23.67
CA ASN A 4 4.57 -14.61 -24.11
C ASN A 4 4.10 -13.98 -25.43
N PRO A 5 3.78 -12.67 -25.47
CA PRO A 5 3.25 -12.01 -26.67
C PRO A 5 4.16 -12.10 -27.89
N GLN A 6 5.49 -12.14 -27.67
CA GLN A 6 6.47 -12.28 -28.75
C GLN A 6 6.45 -13.69 -29.34
N LEU A 7 6.26 -14.71 -28.50
CA LEU A 7 6.19 -16.11 -28.92
C LEU A 7 4.92 -16.39 -29.73
N ILE A 8 3.79 -15.82 -29.31
CA ILE A 8 2.50 -15.89 -30.04
C ILE A 8 2.64 -15.26 -31.43
N GLY A 9 3.31 -14.11 -31.54
CA GLY A 9 3.56 -13.46 -32.82
C GLY A 9 4.39 -14.32 -33.78
N TYR A 10 5.42 -14.97 -33.24
CA TYR A 10 6.30 -15.85 -34.01
C TYR A 10 5.59 -17.15 -34.43
N MET A 11 4.79 -17.75 -33.54
CA MET A 11 3.96 -18.92 -33.85
C MET A 11 2.93 -18.62 -34.95
N ARG A 12 2.25 -17.47 -34.89
CA ARG A 12 1.28 -17.03 -35.92
C ARG A 12 1.95 -16.84 -37.29
N GLN A 13 3.21 -16.40 -37.32
CA GLN A 13 3.98 -16.28 -38.55
C GLN A 13 4.40 -17.64 -39.13
N MET A 14 4.63 -18.65 -38.29
CA MET A 14 4.90 -20.01 -38.75
C MET A 14 3.62 -20.71 -39.21
N GLU A 15 2.50 -20.49 -38.53
CA GLU A 15 1.19 -20.98 -38.97
C GLU A 15 0.80 -20.41 -40.35
N SER A 16 1.04 -19.10 -40.59
CA SER A 16 0.79 -18.49 -41.91
C SER A 16 1.68 -19.02 -43.03
N LYS A 17 2.80 -19.67 -42.68
CA LYS A 17 3.69 -20.39 -43.61
C LYS A 17 3.31 -21.87 -43.78
N GLY A 18 2.25 -22.34 -43.11
CA GLY A 18 1.73 -23.70 -43.23
C GLY A 18 2.42 -24.75 -42.36
N TYR A 19 3.16 -24.35 -41.32
CA TYR A 19 3.77 -25.30 -40.39
C TYR A 19 2.71 -25.86 -39.42
N PRO A 20 2.63 -27.19 -39.22
CA PRO A 20 1.71 -27.80 -38.26
C PRO A 20 2.22 -27.64 -36.81
N ASP A 21 1.30 -27.52 -35.85
CA ASP A 21 1.60 -27.27 -34.43
C ASP A 21 2.68 -28.16 -33.80
N PRO A 22 2.73 -29.48 -34.05
CA PRO A 22 3.77 -30.34 -33.48
C PRO A 22 5.17 -29.96 -33.97
N GLN A 23 5.29 -29.45 -35.20
CA GLN A 23 6.56 -28.97 -35.75
C GLN A 23 6.95 -27.62 -35.16
N ILE A 24 5.99 -26.69 -35.03
CA ILE A 24 6.21 -25.39 -34.37
C ILE A 24 6.75 -25.59 -32.95
N ARG A 25 6.13 -26.50 -32.19
CA ARG A 25 6.57 -26.87 -30.84
C ARG A 25 8.01 -27.37 -30.81
N ASN A 26 8.34 -28.34 -31.66
CA ASN A 26 9.68 -28.93 -31.70
C ASN A 26 10.76 -27.92 -32.09
N ILE A 27 10.47 -27.03 -33.03
CA ILE A 27 11.41 -25.96 -33.45
C ILE A 27 11.68 -25.01 -32.27
N LEU A 28 10.64 -24.62 -31.53
CA LEU A 28 10.79 -23.72 -30.39
C LEU A 28 11.56 -24.37 -29.24
N LEU A 29 11.30 -25.63 -28.95
CA LEU A 29 12.08 -26.39 -27.95
C LEU A 29 13.56 -26.53 -28.37
N GLN A 30 13.82 -26.79 -29.66
CA GLN A 30 15.20 -26.85 -30.19
C GLN A 30 15.91 -25.50 -30.16
N GLN A 31 15.18 -24.40 -30.26
CA GLN A 31 15.69 -23.04 -30.11
C GLN A 31 15.93 -22.62 -28.64
N GLY A 32 15.69 -23.53 -27.69
CA GLY A 32 15.96 -23.31 -26.26
C GLY A 32 14.80 -22.62 -25.52
N TRP A 33 13.62 -22.54 -26.12
CA TRP A 33 12.44 -22.03 -25.43
C TRP A 33 11.90 -23.05 -24.44
N ASP A 34 11.43 -22.55 -23.30
CA ASP A 34 10.88 -23.38 -22.22
C ASP A 34 9.58 -24.07 -22.65
N ALA A 35 9.46 -25.37 -22.35
CA ALA A 35 8.34 -26.19 -22.79
C ALA A 35 6.99 -25.70 -22.25
N ILE A 36 6.97 -25.20 -21.01
CA ILE A 36 5.75 -24.68 -20.39
C ILE A 36 5.33 -23.40 -21.11
N SER A 37 6.28 -22.51 -21.45
CA SER A 37 5.99 -21.29 -22.20
C SER A 37 5.45 -21.54 -23.62
N VAL A 38 5.96 -22.57 -24.28
CA VAL A 38 5.58 -22.99 -25.64
C VAL A 38 4.17 -23.58 -25.62
N ASP A 39 3.90 -24.49 -24.68
CA ASP A 39 2.59 -25.13 -24.54
C ASP A 39 1.50 -24.13 -24.10
N ASP A 40 1.81 -23.20 -23.19
CA ASP A 40 0.92 -22.09 -22.78
C ASP A 40 0.56 -21.18 -23.97
N SER A 41 1.52 -20.89 -24.85
CA SER A 41 1.32 -19.98 -25.99
C SER A 41 0.63 -20.66 -27.19
N LEU A 42 0.86 -21.96 -27.41
CA LEU A 42 0.14 -22.78 -28.39
C LEU A 42 -1.35 -22.92 -28.01
N SER A 43 -1.62 -23.16 -26.72
CA SER A 43 -2.98 -23.24 -26.19
C SER A 43 -3.71 -21.90 -26.32
N ALA A 44 -3.01 -20.79 -26.06
CA ALA A 44 -3.53 -19.44 -26.27
C ALA A 44 -3.82 -19.12 -27.75
N LEU A 45 -3.04 -19.66 -28.69
CA LEU A 45 -3.23 -19.48 -30.13
C LEU A 45 -4.47 -20.19 -30.66
N LYS A 46 -4.78 -21.38 -30.13
CA LYS A 46 -5.92 -22.22 -30.52
C LYS A 46 -7.28 -21.72 -30.04
N GLY A 47 -7.33 -20.60 -29.33
CA GLY A 47 -8.57 -20.13 -28.72
C GLY A 47 -9.03 -20.97 -27.52
N GLU A 48 -8.27 -22.01 -27.13
CA GLU A 48 -8.37 -22.68 -25.83
C GLU A 48 -7.71 -21.81 -24.74
N VAL A 49 -8.06 -20.52 -24.74
CA VAL A 49 -7.79 -19.65 -23.61
C VAL A 49 -8.75 -20.10 -22.51
N GLN A 50 -8.41 -21.20 -21.83
CA GLN A 50 -8.62 -21.20 -20.39
C GLN A 50 -7.86 -19.95 -19.93
N ALA A 51 -8.62 -18.88 -19.74
CA ALA A 51 -8.15 -17.73 -19.02
C ALA A 51 -7.79 -18.28 -17.64
N VAL A 52 -6.54 -18.74 -17.48
CA VAL A 52 -5.88 -18.75 -16.21
C VAL A 52 -5.74 -17.27 -15.89
N GLN A 53 -6.86 -16.68 -15.44
CA GLN A 53 -6.85 -15.42 -14.73
C GLN A 53 -5.70 -15.59 -13.76
N PRO A 54 -4.70 -14.69 -13.76
CA PRO A 54 -3.72 -14.73 -12.70
C PRO A 54 -4.54 -14.78 -11.44
N GLN A 55 -4.46 -15.88 -10.68
CA GLN A 55 -4.99 -15.91 -9.34
C GLN A 55 -4.12 -14.89 -8.60
N ILE A 56 -4.49 -13.61 -8.73
CA ILE A 56 -3.99 -12.54 -7.89
C ILE A 56 -4.51 -12.97 -6.54
N ALA A 57 -3.69 -13.74 -5.83
CA ALA A 57 -3.99 -14.19 -4.49
C ALA A 57 -4.45 -12.92 -3.76
N LYS A 58 -5.75 -12.86 -3.42
CA LYS A 58 -6.35 -11.67 -2.82
C LYS A 58 -5.56 -11.39 -1.54
N LYS A 59 -4.64 -10.42 -1.60
CA LYS A 59 -3.82 -10.06 -0.45
C LYS A 59 -4.75 -9.62 0.66
N LYS A 60 -4.60 -10.21 1.84
CA LYS A 60 -5.45 -9.91 2.98
C LYS A 60 -5.06 -8.53 3.50
N LEU A 61 -6.05 -7.68 3.76
CA LEU A 61 -5.78 -6.37 4.33
C LEU A 61 -5.30 -6.50 5.77
N CYS A 62 -4.20 -5.84 6.12
CA CYS A 62 -3.69 -5.79 7.47
C CYS A 62 -4.65 -4.96 8.35
N LYS A 63 -5.43 -5.64 9.18
CA LYS A 63 -6.41 -4.98 10.09
C LYS A 63 -5.74 -3.98 11.02
N GLU A 64 -4.51 -4.26 11.45
CA GLU A 64 -3.73 -3.36 12.31
C GLU A 64 -3.41 -2.03 11.62
N ALA A 65 -3.06 -2.04 10.32
CA ALA A 65 -2.80 -0.82 9.56
C ALA A 65 -4.07 0.05 9.44
N LEU A 66 -5.23 -0.58 9.23
CA LEU A 66 -6.51 0.12 9.16
C LEU A 66 -6.93 0.70 10.51
N VAL A 67 -6.85 -0.08 11.58
CA VAL A 67 -7.21 0.37 12.93
C VAL A 67 -6.26 1.47 13.39
N GLY A 68 -4.96 1.32 13.15
CA GLY A 68 -3.97 2.36 13.44
C GLY A 68 -4.27 3.66 12.71
N PHE A 69 -4.63 3.60 11.42
CA PHE A 69 -5.03 4.76 10.64
C PHE A 69 -6.26 5.47 11.23
N ILE A 70 -7.31 4.72 11.60
CA ILE A 70 -8.51 5.28 12.22
C ILE A 70 -8.19 5.93 13.57
N MET A 71 -7.35 5.29 14.40
CA MET A 71 -6.92 5.84 15.68
C MET A 71 -6.17 7.17 15.52
N VAL A 72 -5.31 7.29 14.52
CA VAL A 72 -4.59 8.54 14.22
C VAL A 72 -5.55 9.67 13.82
N LEU A 73 -6.63 9.37 13.09
CA LEU A 73 -7.64 10.36 12.72
C LEU A 73 -8.38 10.94 13.94
N LEU A 74 -8.37 10.25 15.09
CA LEU A 74 -8.92 10.74 16.35
C LEU A 74 -7.93 11.64 17.10
N PHE A 75 -7.33 12.61 16.39
CA PHE A 75 -6.28 13.50 16.89
C PHE A 75 -6.72 14.43 18.04
N PHE A 76 -8.02 14.57 18.26
CA PHE A 76 -8.59 15.35 19.35
C PHE A 76 -8.43 14.69 20.74
N LEU A 77 -8.15 13.38 20.80
CA LEU A 77 -7.84 12.70 22.05
C LEU A 77 -6.31 12.62 22.18
N PRO A 78 -5.67 13.18 23.21
CA PRO A 78 -4.21 13.33 23.22
C PRO A 78 -3.44 12.00 23.20
N ILE A 79 -3.99 10.94 23.79
CA ILE A 79 -3.30 9.63 23.93
C ILE A 79 -3.55 8.72 22.71
N VAL A 80 -4.71 8.82 22.06
CA VAL A 80 -5.15 7.88 21.01
C VAL A 80 -4.27 7.93 19.75
N PRO A 81 -3.81 9.09 19.25
CA PRO A 81 -2.93 9.20 18.09
C PRO A 81 -1.57 8.58 18.33
N LEU A 82 -1.02 8.67 19.55
CA LEU A 82 0.25 8.03 19.90
C LEU A 82 0.16 6.51 19.75
N ILE A 83 -0.92 5.91 20.26
CA ILE A 83 -1.20 4.48 20.11
C ILE A 83 -1.37 4.12 18.62
N GLY A 84 -2.17 4.91 17.90
CA GLY A 84 -2.39 4.71 16.46
C GLY A 84 -1.10 4.79 15.63
N TRP A 85 -0.19 5.69 15.99
CA TRP A 85 1.10 5.87 15.33
C TRP A 85 2.02 4.66 15.53
N ILE A 86 2.09 4.14 16.77
CA ILE A 86 2.82 2.92 17.10
C ILE A 86 2.26 1.72 16.31
N MET A 87 0.93 1.58 16.23
CA MET A 87 0.29 0.52 15.45
C MET A 87 0.59 0.63 13.95
N CYS A 88 0.57 1.84 13.39
CA CYS A 88 0.94 2.07 11.99
C CYS A 88 2.39 1.67 11.72
N LEU A 89 3.33 2.10 12.57
CA LEU A 89 4.75 1.73 12.46
C LEU A 89 4.95 0.22 12.51
N HIS A 90 4.34 -0.46 13.49
CA HIS A 90 4.42 -1.91 13.61
C HIS A 90 3.85 -2.62 12.36
N SER A 91 2.73 -2.13 11.82
CA SER A 91 2.12 -2.69 10.62
C SER A 91 2.98 -2.55 9.36
N ILE A 92 3.82 -1.51 9.25
CA ILE A 92 4.78 -1.36 8.13
C ILE A 92 5.78 -2.51 8.13
N PHE A 93 6.37 -2.81 9.29
CA PHE A 93 7.31 -3.92 9.42
C PHE A 93 6.62 -5.27 9.15
N LYS A 94 5.40 -5.45 9.65
CA LYS A 94 4.61 -6.67 9.44
C LYS A 94 4.28 -6.91 7.97
N ILE A 95 3.84 -5.88 7.24
CA ILE A 95 3.49 -5.98 5.81
C ILE A 95 4.75 -6.20 4.96
N LYS A 96 5.89 -5.62 5.35
CA LYS A 96 7.16 -5.82 4.64
C LYS A 96 7.66 -7.27 4.76
N ASN A 97 7.40 -7.92 5.89
CA ASN A 97 7.86 -9.29 6.16
C ASN A 97 6.91 -10.36 5.63
N ASP A 98 5.65 -10.04 5.31
CA ASP A 98 4.64 -11.01 4.88
C ASP A 98 3.98 -10.62 3.54
N PRO A 99 4.34 -11.28 2.42
CA PRO A 99 3.84 -10.93 1.08
C PRO A 99 2.33 -11.21 0.90
N ALA A 100 1.71 -11.97 1.81
CA ALA A 100 0.28 -12.24 1.81
C ALA A 100 -0.56 -11.06 2.31
N LEU A 101 0.06 -10.09 2.99
CA LEU A 101 -0.60 -8.92 3.55
C LEU A 101 -0.53 -7.72 2.58
N SER A 102 -1.59 -6.92 2.58
CA SER A 102 -1.68 -5.63 1.89
C SER A 102 -2.17 -4.56 2.86
N GLY A 103 -2.01 -3.28 2.50
CA GLY A 103 -2.38 -2.15 3.35
C GLY A 103 -1.25 -1.19 3.67
N MET A 104 -0.12 -1.27 2.96
CA MET A 104 1.02 -0.38 3.17
C MET A 104 0.65 1.10 3.00
N GLY A 105 -0.28 1.40 2.08
CA GLY A 105 -0.83 2.75 1.90
C GLY A 105 -1.52 3.29 3.16
N PHE A 106 -2.32 2.47 3.87
CA PHE A 106 -2.96 2.88 5.12
C PHE A 106 -1.94 3.14 6.23
N ALA A 107 -0.92 2.28 6.33
CA ALA A 107 0.12 2.44 7.34
C ALA A 107 0.96 3.71 7.11
N ILE A 108 1.37 3.97 5.86
CA ILE A 108 2.11 5.18 5.48
C ILE A 108 1.23 6.42 5.67
N ALA A 109 -0.02 6.39 5.19
CA ALA A 109 -0.96 7.49 5.40
C ALA A 109 -1.14 7.78 6.90
N GLY A 110 -1.32 6.76 7.73
CA GLY A 110 -1.43 6.91 9.18
C GLY A 110 -0.21 7.56 9.81
N VAL A 111 1.01 7.22 9.36
CA VAL A 111 2.22 7.89 9.85
C VAL A 111 2.24 9.36 9.44
N VAL A 112 1.92 9.68 8.19
CA VAL A 112 1.93 11.06 7.66
C VAL A 112 0.85 11.92 8.34
N PHE A 113 -0.39 11.42 8.40
CA PHE A 113 -1.48 12.10 9.09
C PHE A 113 -1.20 12.25 10.60
N GLY A 114 -0.46 11.33 11.22
CA GLY A 114 -0.04 11.45 12.62
C GLY A 114 0.90 12.64 12.84
N VAL A 115 1.87 12.83 11.95
CA VAL A 115 2.78 13.99 12.00
C VAL A 115 2.02 15.29 11.74
N LEU A 116 1.16 15.33 10.71
CA LEU A 116 0.34 16.50 10.41
C LEU A 116 -0.62 16.84 11.55
N GLY A 117 -1.24 15.84 12.15
CA GLY A 117 -2.12 15.98 13.30
C GLY A 117 -1.38 16.54 14.51
N LEU A 118 -0.17 16.05 14.80
CA LEU A 118 0.66 16.57 15.88
C LEU A 118 1.01 18.06 15.66
N LEU A 119 1.44 18.42 14.44
CA LEU A 119 1.72 19.82 14.10
C LEU A 119 0.49 20.71 14.26
N LEU A 120 -0.69 20.23 13.84
CA LEU A 120 -1.94 20.95 14.01
C LEU A 120 -2.30 21.15 15.49
N VAL A 121 -2.13 20.13 16.33
CA VAL A 121 -2.38 20.22 17.78
C VAL A 121 -1.42 21.22 18.43
N LEU A 122 -0.14 21.20 18.07
CA LEU A 122 0.84 22.18 18.57
C LEU A 122 0.47 23.62 18.17
N LEU A 123 0.04 23.81 16.92
CA LEU A 123 -0.44 25.10 16.43
C LEU A 123 -1.66 25.57 17.25
N LEU A 124 -2.69 24.72 17.40
CA LEU A 124 -3.88 25.05 18.17
C LEU A 124 -3.56 25.38 19.63
N TYR A 125 -2.65 24.62 20.24
CA TYR A 125 -2.19 24.88 21.61
C TYR A 125 -1.52 26.25 21.74
N SER A 126 -0.68 26.64 20.78
CA SER A 126 -0.04 27.96 20.77
C SER A 126 -1.06 29.11 20.64
N VAL A 127 -2.12 28.93 19.84
CA VAL A 127 -3.19 29.92 19.69
C VAL A 127 -3.98 30.04 20.99
N ILE A 128 -4.34 28.93 21.62
CA ILE A 128 -5.07 28.92 22.89
C ILE A 128 -4.25 29.62 23.98
N LEU A 129 -2.96 29.32 24.11
CA LEU A 129 -2.08 30.02 25.05
C LEU A 129 -2.00 31.53 24.75
N GLY A 130 -1.94 31.93 23.48
CA GLY A 130 -1.96 33.34 23.07
C GLY A 130 -3.26 34.05 23.50
N VAL A 131 -4.41 33.42 23.31
CA VAL A 131 -5.71 33.96 23.72
C VAL A 131 -5.80 34.09 25.24
N ILE A 132 -5.37 33.05 25.97
CA ILE A 132 -5.39 33.04 27.43
C ILE A 132 -4.47 34.16 27.99
N THR A 133 -3.25 34.29 27.47
CA THR A 133 -2.31 35.32 27.92
C THR A 133 -2.82 36.74 27.64
N ALA A 134 -3.40 36.98 26.45
CA ALA A 134 -4.03 38.26 26.14
C ALA A 134 -5.22 38.56 27.08
N PHE A 135 -6.04 37.56 27.40
CA PHE A 135 -7.14 37.71 28.35
C PHE A 135 -6.65 38.06 29.76
N LEU A 136 -5.61 37.39 30.27
CA LEU A 136 -5.04 37.70 31.58
C LEU A 136 -4.49 39.13 31.64
N GLN A 137 -3.77 39.56 30.60
CA GLN A 137 -3.25 40.92 30.48
C GLN A 137 -4.37 41.97 30.49
N ALA A 138 -5.48 41.71 29.78
CA ALA A 138 -6.64 42.60 29.77
C ALA A 138 -7.30 42.76 31.15
N ASN A 139 -7.14 41.78 32.05
CA ASN A 139 -7.69 41.79 33.40
C ASN A 139 -6.66 42.14 34.48
N ASN A 140 -5.45 42.61 34.10
CA ASN A 140 -4.33 42.87 35.01
C ASN A 140 -3.95 41.66 35.89
N VAL A 141 -4.17 40.43 35.39
CA VAL A 141 -3.76 39.21 36.09
C VAL A 141 -2.31 38.87 35.68
N PRO A 142 -1.40 38.62 36.63
CA PRO A 142 -0.02 38.25 36.33
C PRO A 142 0.05 36.91 35.57
N VAL A 143 0.80 36.84 34.47
CA VAL A 143 0.91 35.65 33.60
C VAL A 143 1.56 34.45 34.33
N ASP A 144 2.43 34.73 35.29
CA ASP A 144 3.06 33.77 36.22
C ASP A 144 2.03 32.97 37.03
N THR A 145 0.83 33.54 37.28
CA THR A 145 -0.28 32.81 37.92
C THR A 145 -0.69 31.58 37.12
N LEU A 146 -0.58 31.63 35.79
CA LEU A 146 -0.94 30.51 34.91
C LEU A 146 0.11 29.40 34.92
N PHE A 147 1.39 29.77 34.94
CA PHE A 147 2.49 28.81 35.03
C PHE A 147 2.44 28.03 36.34
N ASN A 148 2.13 28.71 37.46
CA ASN A 148 1.99 28.09 38.77
C ASN A 148 0.76 27.19 38.90
N ALA A 149 -0.22 27.28 37.99
CA ALA A 149 -1.42 26.45 38.00
C ALA A 149 -1.29 25.17 37.14
N ILE A 150 -0.31 25.12 36.23
CA ILE A 150 -0.09 24.01 35.29
C ILE A 150 1.04 23.08 35.76
N LEU A 151 2.05 23.62 36.45
CA LEU A 151 3.18 22.88 37.03
C LEU A 151 2.85 22.34 38.42
#